data_AF-A0AAJ2E9B1-F1
#
_entry.id   AF-A0AAJ2E9B1-F1
#
_cell.length_a   1.000
_cell.length_b   1.000
_cell.length_c   1.000
_cell.angle_alpha   90.00
_cell.angle_beta   90.00
_cell.angle_gamma   90.00
#
_symmetry.space_group_name_H-M   'P 1'
#
loop_
_entity.id
_entity.type
_entity.pdbx_description
1 polymer ?
#
loop_
_entity_poly.entity_id
_entity_poly.type
_entity_poly.pdbx_seq_one_letter_code
_entity_poly.pdbx_strand_id
1 'polypeptide(L)'
;MPADDQENKTTLRMPPELHAAITHAADAAGSSFNAEVTLRLRHDPHKDATSDILEAIRQRDTQLTDSLMKHNGILWSGLGRAAEVLDRVAHAPSRVSGESEAGSLRREVEIARQLLSVISAHK
;
A
#
# COMPACT_ATOMS: atom_id res chain seq x y z
N MET A 1 -3.89 34.33 47.21
CA MET A 1 -4.02 32.86 47.34
C MET A 1 -3.97 32.30 45.94
N PRO A 2 -3.05 31.37 45.61
CA PRO A 2 -3.08 30.74 44.29
C PRO A 2 -4.34 29.88 44.22
N ALA A 3 -5.04 29.99 43.10
CA ALA A 3 -6.33 29.36 42.89
C ALA A 3 -6.20 27.84 42.92
N ASP A 4 -7.17 27.21 43.60
CA ASP A 4 -7.35 25.77 43.71
C ASP A 4 -7.07 25.05 42.39
N ASP A 5 -6.07 24.17 42.43
CA ASP A 5 -5.97 23.03 41.54
C ASP A 5 -7.25 22.21 41.69
N GLN A 6 -8.25 22.49 40.84
CA GLN A 6 -9.31 21.53 40.61
C GLN A 6 -8.65 20.29 40.02
N GLU A 7 -8.40 19.30 40.88
CA GLU A 7 -8.11 17.92 40.50
C GLU A 7 -9.19 17.48 39.50
N ASN A 8 -8.89 17.62 38.22
CA ASN A 8 -9.74 17.14 37.14
C ASN A 8 -9.97 15.65 37.42
N LYS A 9 -11.23 15.19 37.46
CA LYS A 9 -11.64 13.82 37.82
C LYS A 9 -10.87 12.67 37.14
N THR A 10 -10.11 12.98 36.09
CA THR A 10 -9.14 12.13 35.41
C THR A 10 -7.91 11.76 36.26
N THR A 11 -7.43 12.65 37.15
CA THR A 11 -6.29 12.40 38.06
C THR A 11 -6.62 11.37 39.14
N LEU A 12 -7.88 11.31 39.58
CA LEU A 12 -8.40 10.32 40.55
C LEU A 12 -8.34 8.86 40.06
N ARG A 13 -8.21 8.63 38.75
CA ARG A 13 -8.07 7.28 38.17
C ARG A 13 -6.62 6.91 37.87
N MET A 14 -5.69 7.81 38.14
CA MET A 14 -4.27 7.62 37.86
C MET A 14 -3.62 6.81 39.00
N PRO A 15 -2.72 5.87 38.70
CA PRO A 15 -1.93 5.22 39.74
C PRO A 15 -1.21 6.26 40.62
N PRO A 16 -1.19 6.08 41.95
CA PRO A 16 -0.67 7.09 42.87
C PRO A 16 0.81 7.42 42.64
N GLU A 17 1.60 6.42 42.23
CA GLU A 17 3.01 6.60 41.87
C GLU A 17 3.19 7.50 40.65
N LEU A 18 2.34 7.32 39.63
CA LEU A 18 2.37 8.13 38.41
C LEU A 18 1.92 9.57 38.68
N HIS A 19 0.89 9.74 39.52
CA HIS A 19 0.43 11.05 39.95
C HIS A 19 1.55 11.82 40.65
N ALA A 20 2.18 11.21 41.67
CA ALA A 20 3.27 11.83 42.41
C ALA A 20 4.46 12.22 41.52
N ALA A 21 4.84 11.35 40.58
CA ALA A 21 5.93 11.62 39.65
C ALA A 21 5.64 12.77 38.69
N ILE A 22 4.38 12.94 38.25
CA ILE A 22 3.97 14.04 37.37
C ILE A 22 3.88 15.35 38.16
N THR A 23 3.32 15.33 39.37
CA THR A 23 3.28 16.51 40.25
C THR A 23 4.69 17.02 40.55
N HIS A 24 5.60 16.14 40.96
CA HIS A 24 6.98 16.52 41.23
C HIS A 24 7.69 17.11 40.00
N ALA A 25 7.45 16.56 38.81
CA ALA A 25 8.02 17.08 37.57
C ALA A 25 7.41 18.44 37.18
N ALA A 26 6.10 18.60 37.34
CA ALA A 26 5.42 19.87 37.11
C ALA A 26 5.96 20.98 38.02
N ASP A 27 6.12 20.68 39.31
CA ASP A 27 6.70 21.58 40.31
C ASP A 27 8.16 21.96 39.96
N ALA A 28 8.98 20.97 39.61
CA ALA A 28 10.37 21.21 39.22
C ALA A 28 10.50 22.04 37.94
N ALA A 29 9.55 21.91 37.02
CA ALA A 29 9.49 22.66 35.77
C ALA A 29 8.78 24.02 35.89
N GLY A 30 8.19 24.34 37.06
CA GLY A 30 7.36 25.54 37.25
C GLY A 30 6.13 25.57 36.33
N SER A 31 5.61 24.40 35.96
CA SER A 31 4.48 24.22 35.06
C SER A 31 3.29 23.59 35.78
N SER A 32 2.09 23.67 35.19
CA SER A 32 0.93 23.01 35.79
C SER A 32 0.95 21.50 35.51
N PHE A 33 0.34 20.72 36.39
CA PHE A 33 0.19 19.27 36.21
C PHE A 33 -0.39 18.91 34.82
N ASN A 34 -1.41 19.63 34.36
CA ASN A 34 -2.02 19.42 33.05
C ASN A 34 -1.06 19.71 31.89
N ALA A 35 -0.18 20.72 32.03
CA ALA A 35 0.83 21.03 31.01
C ALA A 35 1.86 19.90 30.90
N GLU A 36 2.32 19.36 32.04
CA GLU A 36 3.26 18.24 32.10
C GLU A 36 2.63 16.95 31.52
N VAL A 37 1.37 16.64 31.87
CA VAL A 37 0.63 15.51 31.25
C VAL A 37 0.53 15.68 29.74
N THR A 38 0.19 16.87 29.26
CA THR A 38 0.07 17.14 27.82
C THR A 38 1.41 17.01 27.12
N LEU A 39 2.49 17.50 27.73
CA LEU A 39 3.85 17.37 27.21
C LEU A 39 4.25 15.91 27.04
N ARG A 40 4.06 15.09 28.07
CA ARG A 40 4.36 13.65 28.03
C ARG A 40 3.51 12.89 27.01
N LEU A 41 2.22 13.23 26.88
CA LEU A 41 1.34 12.62 25.88
C LEU A 41 1.66 13.02 24.44
N ARG A 42 2.29 14.19 24.25
CA ARG A 42 2.78 14.68 22.96
C ARG A 42 4.12 14.06 22.59
N HIS A 43 4.98 13.81 23.57
CA HIS A 43 6.29 13.19 23.39
C HIS A 43 6.29 11.70 23.78
N ASP A 44 5.13 11.04 23.69
CA ASP A 44 5.01 9.62 23.98
C ASP A 44 5.77 8.83 22.89
N PRO A 45 6.92 8.22 23.21
CA PRO A 45 7.77 7.58 22.21
C PRO A 45 7.06 6.42 21.52
N HIS A 46 6.01 5.85 22.12
CA HIS A 46 5.22 4.80 21.51
C HIS A 46 4.34 5.33 20.36
N LYS A 47 3.84 6.58 20.46
CA LYS A 47 3.06 7.20 19.38
C LYS A 47 3.94 7.51 18.18
N ASP A 48 5.12 8.07 18.42
CA ASP A 48 6.08 8.41 17.38
C ASP A 48 6.56 7.14 16.66
N ALA A 49 6.95 6.09 17.41
CA ALA A 49 7.34 4.81 16.84
C ALA A 49 6.20 4.13 16.04
N THR A 50 4.97 4.20 16.52
CA THR A 50 3.81 3.63 15.80
C THR A 50 3.54 4.41 14.51
N SER A 51 3.64 5.73 14.54
CA SER A 51 3.47 6.59 13.37
C SER A 51 4.54 6.30 12.31
N ASP A 52 5.80 6.17 12.72
CA ASP A 52 6.92 5.88 11.82
C ASP A 52 6.78 4.51 11.16
N ILE A 53 6.33 3.50 11.92
CA ILE A 53 6.06 2.16 11.38
C ILE A 53 4.93 2.22 10.35
N LEU A 54 3.83 2.92 10.64
CA LEU A 54 2.71 3.05 9.72
C LEU A 54 3.11 3.77 8.43
N GLU A 55 3.94 4.80 8.53
CA GLU A 55 4.45 5.52 7.37
C GLU A 55 5.40 4.66 6.53
N ALA A 56 6.29 3.88 7.17
CA ALA A 56 7.14 2.92 6.48
C ALA A 56 6.32 1.84 5.75
N ILE A 57 5.25 1.34 6.37
CA ILE A 57 4.31 0.39 5.74
C ILE A 57 3.64 1.05 4.52
N ARG A 58 3.12 2.27 4.67
CA ARG A 58 2.47 3.01 3.56
C ARG A 58 3.43 3.22 2.39
N GLN A 59 4.68 3.60 2.66
CA GLN A 59 5.69 3.79 1.62
C GLN A 59 6.00 2.47 0.90
N ARG A 60 6.17 1.37 1.64
CA ARG A 60 6.37 0.04 1.07
C ARG A 60 5.19 -0.37 0.19
N ASP A 61 3.97 -0.20 0.66
CA ASP A 61 2.75 -0.56 -0.08
C ASP A 61 2.61 0.27 -1.36
N THR A 62 2.96 1.55 -1.31
CA THR A 62 3.00 2.43 -2.48
C THR A 62 4.03 1.93 -3.50
N GLN A 63 5.24 1.62 -3.06
CA GLN A 63 6.29 1.08 -3.94
C GLN A 63 5.92 -0.26 -4.56
N LEU A 64 5.28 -1.15 -3.79
CA LEU A 64 4.78 -2.43 -4.29
C LEU A 64 3.69 -2.22 -5.34
N THR A 65 2.74 -1.31 -5.09
CA THR A 65 1.66 -0.99 -6.02
C THR A 65 2.22 -0.43 -7.32
N ASP A 66 3.15 0.53 -7.26
CA ASP A 66 3.81 1.11 -8.43
C ASP A 66 4.58 0.07 -9.23
N SER A 67 5.29 -0.84 -8.54
CA SER A 67 6.01 -1.95 -9.16
C SER A 67 5.05 -2.88 -9.89
N LEU A 68 3.98 -3.32 -9.22
CA LEU A 68 2.95 -4.18 -9.81
C LEU A 68 2.29 -3.54 -11.03
N MET A 69 1.97 -2.23 -10.97
CA MET A 69 1.44 -1.50 -12.12
C MET A 69 2.41 -1.49 -13.29
N LYS A 70 3.71 -1.26 -13.05
CA LYS A 70 4.73 -1.32 -14.10
C LYS A 70 4.85 -2.73 -14.71
N HIS A 71 4.89 -3.76 -13.87
CA HIS A 71 4.93 -5.15 -14.32
C HIS A 71 3.70 -5.50 -15.16
N ASN A 72 2.51 -5.11 -14.72
CA ASN A 72 1.27 -5.33 -15.45
C ASN A 72 1.30 -4.60 -16.82
N GLY A 73 1.79 -3.36 -16.85
CA GLY A 73 2.00 -2.62 -18.11
C GLY A 73 2.94 -3.33 -19.08
N ILE A 74 4.05 -3.89 -18.58
CA ILE A 74 5.01 -4.68 -19.39
C ILE A 74 4.33 -5.94 -19.96
N LEU A 75 3.56 -6.67 -19.13
CA LEU A 75 2.83 -7.86 -19.56
C LEU A 75 1.81 -7.53 -20.66
N TRP A 76 1.02 -6.47 -20.49
CA TRP A 76 0.08 -6.03 -21.51
C TRP A 76 0.76 -5.60 -22.82
N SER A 77 1.91 -4.93 -22.74
CA SER A 77 2.71 -4.60 -23.93
C SER A 77 3.26 -5.85 -24.64
N GLY A 78 3.69 -6.86 -23.86
CA GLY A 78 4.09 -8.16 -24.39
C GLY A 78 2.94 -8.88 -25.09
N LEU A 79 1.76 -8.92 -24.48
CA LEU A 79 0.54 -9.51 -25.05
C LEU A 79 0.13 -8.80 -26.36
N GLY A 80 0.22 -7.47 -26.40
CA GLY A 80 -0.03 -6.70 -27.63
C GLY A 80 0.90 -7.10 -28.78
N ARG A 81 2.21 -7.19 -28.51
CA ARG A 81 3.20 -7.65 -29.51
C ARG A 81 2.94 -9.08 -29.97
N ALA A 82 2.56 -9.98 -29.06
CA ALA A 82 2.19 -11.35 -29.41
C ALA A 82 0.97 -11.38 -30.34
N ALA A 83 -0.06 -10.57 -30.06
CA ALA A 83 -1.25 -10.46 -30.91
C ALA A 83 -0.89 -9.97 -32.32
N GLU A 84 -0.02 -8.97 -32.45
CA GLU A 84 0.45 -8.47 -33.76
C GLU A 84 1.24 -9.52 -34.56
N VAL A 85 2.03 -10.35 -33.90
CA VAL A 85 2.77 -11.44 -34.57
C VAL A 85 1.79 -12.51 -35.05
N LEU A 86 0.83 -12.91 -34.20
CA LEU A 86 -0.19 -13.88 -34.56
C LEU A 86 -1.08 -13.38 -35.70
N ASP A 87 -1.43 -12.10 -35.71
CA ASP A 87 -2.19 -11.48 -36.81
C ASP A 87 -1.41 -11.54 -38.13
N ARG A 88 -0.11 -11.25 -38.11
CA ARG A 88 0.75 -11.38 -39.29
C ARG A 88 0.85 -12.82 -39.79
N VAL A 89 0.98 -13.80 -38.89
CA VAL A 89 1.01 -15.22 -39.26
C VAL A 89 -0.35 -15.67 -39.82
N ALA A 90 -1.46 -15.23 -39.24
CA ALA A 90 -2.81 -15.56 -39.71
C ALA A 90 -3.10 -15.01 -41.11
N HIS A 91 -2.53 -13.85 -41.46
CA HIS A 91 -2.69 -13.19 -42.76
C HIS A 91 -1.57 -13.48 -43.76
N ALA A 92 -0.54 -14.24 -43.37
CA ALA A 92 0.52 -14.64 -44.27
C ALA A 92 -0.06 -15.49 -45.43
N PRO A 93 0.27 -15.19 -46.69
CA PRO A 93 -0.25 -15.93 -47.84
C PRO A 93 0.42 -17.30 -47.92
N SER A 94 -0.23 -18.34 -47.39
CA SER A 94 0.18 -19.74 -47.56
C SER A 94 -0.85 -20.49 -48.42
N ARG A 95 -0.40 -20.99 -49.58
CA ARG A 95 -1.17 -21.86 -50.50
C ARG A 95 -1.29 -23.28 -49.94
N VAL A 96 -1.82 -23.42 -48.74
CA VAL A 96 -1.63 -24.64 -47.96
C VAL A 96 -2.98 -25.22 -47.52
N SER A 97 -3.20 -26.51 -47.82
CA SER A 97 -4.45 -27.22 -47.50
C SER A 97 -4.63 -27.33 -45.98
N GLY A 98 -5.89 -27.32 -45.53
CA GLY A 98 -6.26 -27.36 -44.11
C GLY A 98 -5.90 -28.66 -43.37
N GLU A 99 -5.45 -29.69 -44.09
CA GLU A 99 -4.99 -30.97 -43.51
C GLU A 99 -3.47 -31.04 -43.33
N SER A 100 -2.73 -30.06 -43.86
CA SER A 100 -1.28 -29.99 -43.64
C SER A 100 -0.93 -29.37 -42.29
N GLU A 101 0.31 -29.58 -41.86
CA GLU A 101 0.89 -29.02 -40.64
C GLU A 101 0.75 -27.49 -40.54
N ALA A 102 0.93 -26.78 -41.66
CA ALA A 102 0.74 -25.33 -41.72
C ALA A 102 -0.75 -24.91 -41.66
N GLY A 103 -1.68 -25.77 -42.08
CA GLY A 103 -3.12 -25.60 -41.83
C GLY A 103 -3.48 -25.75 -40.36
N SER A 104 -2.85 -26.70 -39.65
CA SER A 104 -3.00 -26.87 -38.19
C SER A 104 -2.46 -25.66 -37.43
N LEU A 105 -1.26 -25.20 -37.78
CA LEU A 105 -0.64 -24.01 -37.18
C LEU A 105 -1.53 -22.76 -37.32
N ARG A 106 -2.22 -22.59 -38.46
CA ARG A 106 -3.14 -21.47 -38.66
C ARG A 106 -4.36 -21.53 -37.74
N ARG A 107 -4.90 -22.73 -37.49
CA ARG A 107 -5.99 -22.92 -36.51
C ARG A 107 -5.52 -22.60 -35.09
N GLU A 108 -4.33 -23.05 -34.71
CA GLU A 108 -3.75 -22.75 -33.40
C GLU A 108 -3.49 -21.24 -33.22
N VAL A 109 -3.01 -20.56 -34.26
CA VAL A 109 -2.84 -19.10 -34.27
C VAL A 109 -4.18 -18.38 -34.09
N GLU A 110 -5.24 -18.82 -34.76
CA GLU A 110 -6.57 -18.21 -34.62
C GLU A 110 -7.14 -18.43 -33.20
N ILE A 111 -6.96 -19.62 -32.62
CA ILE A 111 -7.33 -19.90 -31.22
C ILE A 111 -6.55 -19.00 -30.26
N ALA A 112 -5.24 -18.86 -30.48
CA ALA A 112 -4.41 -17.97 -29.66
C ALA A 112 -4.85 -16.50 -29.76
N ARG A 113 -5.28 -16.04 -30.93
CA ARG A 113 -5.85 -14.69 -31.12
C ARG A 113 -7.17 -14.52 -30.36
N GLN A 114 -8.06 -15.49 -30.41
CA GLN A 114 -9.33 -15.45 -29.67
C GLN A 114 -9.08 -15.40 -28.16
N LEU A 115 -8.15 -16.22 -27.65
CA LEU A 115 -7.75 -16.20 -26.24
C LEU A 115 -7.15 -14.85 -25.85
N LEU A 116 -6.26 -14.29 -26.67
CA LEU A 116 -5.69 -12.95 -26.42
C LEU A 116 -6.76 -11.86 -26.45
N SER A 117 -7.75 -11.96 -27.33
CA SER A 117 -8.88 -11.03 -27.36
C SER A 117 -9.67 -11.07 -26.06
N VAL A 118 -9.98 -12.27 -25.54
CA VAL A 118 -10.68 -12.44 -24.25
C VAL A 118 -9.83 -11.88 -23.11
N ILE A 119 -8.54 -12.22 -23.06
CA ILE A 119 -7.63 -11.73 -22.02
C ILE A 119 -7.54 -10.20 -22.08
N SER A 120 -7.43 -9.60 -23.27
CA SER A 120 -7.34 -8.15 -23.44
C SER A 120 -8.58 -7.38 -22.98
N ALA A 121 -9.75 -8.01 -22.90
CA ALA A 121 -10.96 -7.41 -22.35
C ALA A 121 -10.89 -7.20 -20.82
N HIS A 122 -9.91 -7.83 -20.15
CA HIS A 122 -9.65 -7.71 -18.71
C HIS A 122 -8.52 -6.72 -18.37
N LYS A 123 -8.00 -6.00 -19.36
CA LYS A 123 -7.05 -4.90 -19.16
C LYS A 123 -7.76 -3.66 -18.61
#